data_AF-A0A535KXC0-F1
#
_entry.id   AF-A0A535KXC0-F1
#
_cell.length_a   1.000
_cell.length_b   1.000
_cell.length_c   1.000
_cell.angle_alpha   90.00
_cell.angle_beta   90.00
_cell.angle_gamma   90.00
#
_symmetry.space_group_name_H-M   'P 1'
#
loop_
_entity.id
_entity.type
_entity.pdbx_description
1 polymer ?
#
loop_
_entity_poly.entity_id
_entity_poly.type
_entity_poly.pdbx_seq_one_letter_code
_entity_poly.pdbx_strand_id
1 'polypeptide(L)' 'MLAHGGTPDASPSPIVGKRRPGPKHPKYGVPTEHWPMIIHRVVEKNEPLRTVAAAYGVSHETIHRIILHVQKPRGRQEG' A
#
# COMPACT_ATOMS: atom_id res chain seq x y z
N MET A 1 -37.50 47.84 7.79
CA MET A 1 -37.80 47.06 6.56
C MET A 1 -36.48 46.59 5.97
N LEU A 2 -36.48 45.36 5.46
CA LEU A 2 -35.34 44.45 5.22
C LEU A 2 -34.46 44.85 4.04
N ALA A 3 -33.14 44.68 4.16
CA ALA A 3 -32.22 44.59 3.01
C ALA A 3 -30.93 43.81 3.36
N HIS A 4 -30.90 42.56 2.89
CA HIS A 4 -29.75 41.79 2.37
C HIS A 4 -28.46 41.63 3.21
N GLY A 5 -28.29 40.44 3.79
CA GLY A 5 -26.98 39.86 4.12
C GLY A 5 -26.94 38.42 3.63
N GLY A 6 -26.29 38.20 2.48
CA GLY A 6 -26.26 36.93 1.76
C GLY A 6 -25.61 35.78 2.54
N THR A 7 -26.17 34.59 2.38
CA THR A 7 -25.42 33.34 2.48
C THR A 7 -24.36 33.33 1.38
N PRO A 8 -23.08 33.17 1.73
CA PRO A 8 -22.49 31.86 1.51
C PRO A 8 -21.36 31.61 2.53
N ASP A 9 -21.65 30.92 3.63
CA ASP A 9 -20.57 30.22 4.34
C ASP A 9 -20.71 28.73 4.07
N ALA A 10 -20.41 28.39 2.82
CA ALA A 10 -19.92 27.07 2.49
C ALA A 10 -18.56 26.91 3.18
N SER A 11 -18.56 26.65 4.48
CA SER A 11 -17.41 26.04 5.13
C SER A 11 -17.28 24.63 4.56
N PRO A 12 -16.30 24.31 3.69
CA PRO A 12 -16.07 22.94 3.31
C PRO A 12 -15.73 22.20 4.60
N SER A 13 -16.54 21.20 4.93
CA SER A 13 -16.26 20.30 6.05
C SER A 13 -14.79 19.94 5.99
N PRO A 14 -14.03 19.98 7.09
CA PRO A 14 -12.72 19.35 7.09
C PRO A 14 -13.00 17.85 6.97
N ILE A 15 -13.07 17.36 5.73
CA ILE A 15 -12.61 16.04 5.39
C ILE A 15 -11.10 16.05 5.65
N VAL A 16 -10.74 16.16 6.92
CA VAL A 16 -9.53 15.56 7.44
C VAL A 16 -9.76 14.08 7.19
N GLY A 17 -9.43 13.67 5.97
CA GLY A 17 -9.15 12.30 5.65
C GLY A 17 -8.03 11.95 6.60
N LYS A 18 -8.42 11.49 7.79
CA LYS A 18 -7.61 10.65 8.65
C LYS A 18 -7.36 9.44 7.79
N ARG A 19 -6.38 9.58 6.88
CA ARG A 19 -5.57 8.50 6.39
C ARG A 19 -5.02 7.93 7.68
N ARG A 20 -5.76 6.99 8.24
CA ARG A 20 -5.23 6.09 9.24
C ARG A 20 -3.90 5.66 8.62
N PRO A 21 -2.75 5.83 9.30
CA PRO A 21 -1.57 5.12 8.86
C PRO A 21 -2.05 3.68 8.73
N GLY A 22 -2.11 3.19 7.50
CA GLY A 22 -2.52 1.81 7.26
C GLY A 22 -1.67 0.94 8.19
N PRO A 23 -2.21 -0.18 8.70
CA PRO A 23 -1.51 -1.02 9.66
C PRO A 23 -0.02 -1.08 9.31
N LYS A 24 0.83 -0.53 10.20
CA LYS A 24 2.25 -0.21 9.93
C LYS A 24 2.99 -1.38 9.30
N HIS A 25 2.55 -2.59 9.60
CA HIS A 25 2.92 -3.80 8.89
C HIS A 25 1.67 -4.43 8.29
N PRO A 26 1.52 -4.41 6.95
CA PRO A 26 0.58 -5.32 6.31
C PRO A 26 1.06 -6.73 6.65
N LYS A 27 0.18 -7.54 7.26
CA LYS A 27 0.45 -8.96 7.48
C LYS A 27 0.35 -9.64 6.12
N TYR A 28 1.42 -9.57 5.34
CA TYR A 28 1.50 -10.13 3.99
C TYR A 28 1.37 -11.66 3.96
N GLY A 29 1.14 -12.34 5.09
CA GLY A 29 1.11 -13.81 5.19
C GLY A 29 2.49 -14.45 5.00
N VAL A 30 3.48 -13.71 4.50
CA VAL A 30 4.85 -14.15 4.26
C VAL A 30 5.82 -13.36 5.15
N PRO A 31 6.71 -14.05 5.90
CA PRO A 31 7.77 -13.39 6.66
C PRO A 31 8.69 -12.59 5.75
N THR A 32 9.16 -11.43 6.22
CA THR A 32 10.07 -10.53 5.48
C THR A 32 11.36 -11.23 5.04
N GLU A 33 11.81 -12.23 5.80
CA GLU A 33 12.99 -13.06 5.50
C GLU A 33 12.84 -13.85 4.18
N HIS A 34 11.61 -14.20 3.79
CA HIS A 34 11.35 -14.94 2.55
C HIS A 34 11.19 -14.03 1.33
N TRP A 35 11.07 -12.71 1.52
CA TRP A 35 10.89 -11.74 0.44
C TRP A 35 12.06 -11.72 -0.57
N PRO A 36 13.35 -11.67 -0.15
CA PRO A 36 14.45 -11.73 -1.13
C PRO A 36 14.42 -13.04 -1.93
N MET A 37 13.99 -14.14 -1.33
CA MET A 37 13.88 -15.43 -2.03
C MET A 37 12.71 -15.47 -3.03
N ILE A 38 11.58 -14.83 -2.70
CA ILE A 38 10.47 -14.61 -3.63
C ILE A 38 10.93 -13.78 -4.83
N ILE A 39 11.62 -12.67 -4.57
CA ILE A 39 12.10 -11.77 -5.62
C ILE A 39 13.11 -12.47 -6.51
N HIS A 40 14.05 -13.21 -5.93
CA HIS A 40 15.00 -14.00 -6.70
C HIS A 40 14.29 -15.03 -7.58
N ARG A 41 13.23 -15.70 -7.13
CA ARG A 41 12.47 -16.62 -7.99
C ARG A 41 11.72 -15.90 -9.12
N VAL A 42 11.10 -14.77 -8.83
CA VAL A 42 10.34 -14.01 -9.84
C VAL A 42 11.26 -13.33 -10.85
N VAL A 43 12.38 -12.76 -10.41
CA VAL A 43 13.30 -11.98 -11.24
C VAL A 43 14.31 -12.89 -11.94
N GLU A 44 15.02 -13.74 -11.20
CA GLU A 44 16.09 -14.58 -11.77
C GLU A 44 15.53 -15.80 -12.52
N LYS A 45 14.52 -16.48 -11.96
CA LYS A 45 13.91 -17.65 -12.61
C LYS A 45 12.76 -17.29 -13.55
N ASN A 46 12.39 -16.01 -13.65
CA ASN A 46 11.20 -15.53 -14.35
C ASN A 46 9.93 -16.30 -13.94
N GLU A 47 9.87 -16.77 -12.69
CA GLU A 47 8.80 -17.63 -12.24
C GLU A 47 7.49 -16.83 -12.14
N PRO A 48 6.36 -17.34 -12.65
CA PRO A 48 5.11 -16.60 -12.62
C PRO A 48 4.68 -16.30 -11.19
N LEU A 49 4.31 -15.03 -10.95
CA LEU A 49 3.86 -14.52 -9.64
C LEU A 49 2.79 -15.41 -8.99
N ARG A 50 1.91 -15.99 -9.82
CA ARG A 50 0.86 -16.92 -9.38
C ARG A 50 1.41 -18.21 -8.79
N THR A 51 2.45 -18.80 -9.37
CA THR A 51 3.09 -20.03 -8.89
C THR A 51 3.81 -19.78 -7.59
N VAL A 52 4.58 -18.69 -7.52
CA VAL A 52 5.25 -18.28 -6.29
C VAL A 52 4.22 -18.03 -5.19
N ALA A 53 3.15 -17.30 -5.49
CA ALA A 53 2.08 -17.02 -4.54
C ALA A 53 1.41 -18.32 -4.02
N ALA A 54 1.13 -19.29 -4.89
CA ALA A 54 0.58 -20.58 -4.51
C ALA A 54 1.52 -21.37 -3.58
N ALA A 55 2.83 -21.34 -3.82
CA ALA A 55 3.82 -22.01 -2.97
C ALA A 55 3.87 -21.44 -1.54
N TYR A 56 3.61 -20.13 -1.39
CA TYR A 56 3.54 -19.47 -0.09
C TYR A 56 2.12 -19.36 0.48
N GLY A 57 1.11 -19.90 -0.21
CA GLY A 57 -0.30 -19.82 0.22
C GLY A 57 -0.87 -18.39 0.23
N VAL A 58 -0.30 -17.48 -0.56
CA VAL A 58 -0.71 -16.08 -0.64
C VAL A 58 -1.28 -15.73 -2.00
N SER A 59 -1.89 -14.55 -2.10
CA SER A 59 -2.36 -14.00 -3.37
C SER A 59 -1.21 -13.44 -4.20
N HIS A 60 -1.32 -13.48 -5.53
CA HIS A 60 -0.33 -12.84 -6.42
C HIS A 60 -0.15 -11.34 -6.13
N GLU A 61 -1.22 -10.67 -5.69
CA GLU A 61 -1.19 -9.27 -5.24
C GLU A 61 -0.24 -9.07 -4.05
N THR A 62 -0.15 -10.04 -3.14
CA THR A 62 0.80 -10.01 -2.03
C THR A 62 2.23 -10.01 -2.56
N ILE A 63 2.52 -10.91 -3.50
CA ILE A 63 3.84 -10.98 -4.14
C ILE A 63 4.15 -9.67 -4.88
N HIS A 64 3.19 -9.11 -5.60
CA HIS A 64 3.33 -7.82 -6.29
C HIS A 64 3.62 -6.68 -5.30
N ARG A 65 2.92 -6.62 -4.15
CA ARG A 65 3.20 -5.63 -3.10
C ARG A 65 4.56 -5.82 -2.45
N ILE A 66 5.00 -7.07 -2.24
CA ILE A 66 6.32 -7.39 -1.70
C ILE A 66 7.41 -6.88 -2.65
N ILE A 67 7.30 -7.18 -3.95
CA ILE A 67 8.25 -6.71 -4.96
C ILE A 67 8.26 -5.18 -4.98
N LEU A 68 7.10 -4.52 -5.02
CA LEU A 68 7.00 -3.06 -4.96
C LEU A 68 7.61 -2.47 -3.67
N HIS A 69 7.45 -3.16 -2.53
CA HIS A 69 7.99 -2.70 -1.26
C HIS A 69 9.51 -2.81 -1.20
N VAL A 70 10.07 -3.92 -1.69
CA VAL A 70 11.53 -4.12 -1.74
C VAL A 70 12.18 -3.24 -2.81
N GLN A 71 11.54 -3.08 -3.97
CA GLN A 71 12.00 -2.22 -5.07
C GLN A 71 11.79 -0.73 -4.82
N LYS A 72 11.09 -0.36 -3.74
CA LYS A 72 11.01 1.03 -3.30
C LYS A 72 12.10 1.26 -2.25
N PRO A 73 13.35 1.60 -2.63
CA PRO A 73 14.34 2.03 -1.66
C PRO A 73 13.82 3.30 -0.98
N ARG A 74 13.50 3.23 0.31
CA ARG A 74 13.58 4.30 1.33
C ARG A 74 13.30 5.75 0.92
N GLY A 75 12.44 6.02 -0.06
CA GLY A 75 12.27 7.37 -0.58
C GLY A 75 11.20 8.21 0.13
N ARG A 76 10.29 7.60 0.90
CA ARG A 76 9.16 8.36 1.47
C ARG A 76 8.36 7.58 2.51
N GLN A 77 8.91 7.36 3.71
CA GLN A 77 8.14 7.20 4.96
C GLN A 77 9.07 7.50 6.14
N GLU A 78 9.21 8.79 6.47
CA GLU A 78 9.41 9.41 7.80
C GLU A 78 10.33 10.64 7.70
N GLY A 79 9.82 11.76 8.24
CA GLY A 79 10.31 13.13 8.11
C GLY A 79 9.12 14.06 7.94
#